data_AF-A0A553X5J8-F1
#
_entry.id   AF-A0A553X5J8-F1
#
_cell.length_a   1.000
_cell.length_b   1.000
_cell.length_c   1.000
_cell.angle_alpha   90.00
_cell.angle_beta   90.00
_cell.angle_gamma   90.00
#
_symmetry.space_group_name_H-M   'P 1'
#
loop_
_entity.id
_entity.type
_entity.pdbx_description
1 polymer ?
#
loop_
_entity_poly.entity_id
_entity_poly.type
_entity_poly.pdbx_seq_one_letter_code
_entity_poly.pdbx_strand_id
1 'polypeptide(L)'
;MPVPAADAALAGGIEGPRALRPLLGTVLDALANGAADRAGPLPAGGPDAVARTVRATCAPLLPDDGDGAHAALATLVRTLAAGAADPADPHCAAHLHCPPLAVAAAADLAASALNPSMDSWD
;
A
#
# COMPACT_ATOMS: atom_id res chain seq x y z
N MET A 1 26.25 15.12 -6.90
CA MET A 1 25.32 14.38 -7.79
C MET A 1 23.92 14.88 -7.49
N PRO A 2 23.13 15.29 -8.49
CA PRO A 2 21.73 15.66 -8.25
C PRO A 2 20.97 14.47 -7.65
N VAL A 3 20.12 14.74 -6.66
CA VAL A 3 19.24 13.72 -6.07
C VAL A 3 18.22 13.33 -7.14
N PRO A 4 18.07 12.03 -7.49
CA PRO A 4 17.02 11.61 -8.41
C PRO A 4 15.66 12.06 -7.87
N ALA A 5 14.73 12.37 -8.78
CA ALA A 5 13.34 12.59 -8.40
C ALA A 5 12.86 11.42 -7.52
N ALA A 6 11.96 11.69 -6.56
CA ALA A 6 11.49 10.67 -5.61
C ALA A 6 11.03 9.37 -6.30
N ASP A 7 10.47 9.51 -7.51
CA ASP A 7 9.93 8.43 -8.33
C ASP A 7 11.02 7.55 -9.01
N ALA A 8 12.29 7.98 -8.97
CA ALA A 8 13.43 7.27 -9.56
C ALA A 8 14.47 6.81 -8.53
N ALA A 9 14.21 7.02 -7.23
CA ALA A 9 15.12 6.60 -6.16
C ALA A 9 14.98 5.09 -5.89
N LEU A 10 16.10 4.40 -5.70
CA LEU A 10 16.11 2.96 -5.40
C LEU A 10 15.79 2.69 -3.93
N ALA A 11 15.08 1.60 -3.66
CA ALA A 11 14.77 1.13 -2.32
C ALA A 11 15.97 0.43 -1.64
N GLY A 12 16.88 -0.15 -2.44
CA GLY A 12 18.11 -0.80 -1.98
C GLY A 12 19.31 0.15 -1.92
N GLY A 13 20.42 -0.36 -1.38
CA GLY A 13 21.67 0.40 -1.23
C GLY A 13 21.67 1.40 -0.06
N ILE A 14 22.78 2.13 0.10
CA ILE A 14 23.03 3.00 1.27
C ILE A 14 21.96 4.09 1.41
N GLU A 15 21.51 4.65 0.29
CA GLU A 15 20.50 5.72 0.26
C GLU A 15 19.05 5.21 0.32
N GLY A 16 18.84 3.90 0.16
CA GLY A 16 17.52 3.27 0.06
C GLY A 16 16.60 3.57 1.24
N PRO A 17 17.03 3.36 2.50
CA PRO A 17 16.23 3.71 3.68
C PRO A 17 15.81 5.19 3.73
N ARG A 18 16.68 6.10 3.27
CA ARG A 18 16.36 7.54 3.22
C ARG A 18 15.33 7.84 2.13
N ALA A 19 15.41 7.18 0.98
CA ALA A 19 14.45 7.32 -0.11
C ALA A 19 13.08 6.72 0.25
N LEU A 20 13.05 5.58 0.94
CA LEU A 20 11.82 4.90 1.36
C LEU A 20 11.03 5.68 2.41
N ARG A 21 11.71 6.32 3.36
CA ARG A 21 11.09 6.97 4.52
C ARG A 21 9.90 7.89 4.18
N PRO A 22 10.01 8.87 3.27
CA PRO A 22 8.88 9.74 2.93
C PRO A 22 7.71 8.97 2.28
N LEU A 23 7.99 8.00 1.41
CA LEU A 23 6.96 7.20 0.73
C LEU A 23 6.21 6.31 1.73
N LEU A 24 6.94 5.67 2.66
CA LEU A 24 6.36 4.88 3.74
C LEU A 24 5.49 5.73 4.67
N GLY A 25 5.87 6.99 4.93
CA GLY A 25 5.02 7.94 5.64
C GLY A 25 3.66 8.09 4.95
N THR A 26 3.67 8.35 3.64
CA THR A 26 2.42 8.45 2.86
C THR A 26 1.60 7.17 2.85
N VAL A 27 2.24 6.00 2.75
CA VAL A 27 1.54 4.71 2.82
C VAL A 27 0.87 4.52 4.18
N LEU A 28 1.57 4.80 5.27
CA LEU A 28 1.03 4.66 6.63
C LEU A 28 -0.15 5.61 6.88
N ASP A 29 -0.03 6.87 6.45
CA ASP A 29 -1.14 7.84 6.54
C ASP A 29 -2.35 7.39 5.72
N ALA A 30 -2.12 6.90 4.50
CA ALA A 30 -3.18 6.42 3.62
C ALA A 30 -3.87 5.15 4.16
N LEU A 31 -3.11 4.21 4.75
CA LEU A 31 -3.66 3.03 5.44
C LEU A 31 -4.56 3.45 6.60
N ALA A 32 -4.09 4.39 7.44
CA ALA A 32 -4.87 4.89 8.57
C ALA A 32 -6.17 5.57 8.11
N ASN A 33 -6.08 6.44 7.10
CA ASN A 33 -7.25 7.13 6.55
C ASN A 33 -8.25 6.15 5.92
N GLY A 34 -7.78 5.20 5.11
CA GLY A 34 -8.66 4.22 4.47
C GLY A 34 -9.31 3.26 5.47
N ALA A 35 -8.60 2.87 6.53
CA ALA A 35 -9.20 2.09 7.62
C ALA A 35 -10.31 2.89 8.34
N ALA A 36 -10.08 4.19 8.58
CA ALA A 36 -11.10 5.08 9.15
C ALA A 36 -12.32 5.24 8.22
N ASP A 37 -12.10 5.34 6.90
CA ASP A 37 -13.19 5.42 5.92
C ASP A 37 -14.01 4.12 5.83
N ARG A 38 -13.36 2.95 5.98
CA ARG A 38 -14.02 1.64 6.01
C ARG A 38 -14.97 1.51 7.21
N ALA A 39 -14.54 2.00 8.38
CA ALA A 39 -15.32 2.06 9.62
C ALA A 39 -15.91 0.72 10.12
N GLY A 40 -15.20 -0.41 9.90
CA GLY A 40 -15.60 -1.72 10.39
C GLY A 40 -14.86 -2.88 9.71
N PRO A 41 -15.35 -4.14 9.89
CA PRO A 41 -14.71 -5.32 9.33
C PRO A 41 -14.79 -5.41 7.80
N LEU A 42 -15.77 -4.73 7.19
CA LEU A 42 -16.05 -4.73 5.75
C LEU A 42 -16.54 -3.35 5.28
N PRO A 43 -16.28 -2.96 4.02
CA PRO A 43 -16.83 -1.73 3.45
C PRO A 43 -18.35 -1.81 3.28
N ALA A 44 -19.02 -0.68 3.48
CA ALA A 44 -20.45 -0.55 3.20
C ALA A 44 -20.75 -0.63 1.68
N GLY A 45 -21.94 -1.13 1.32
CA GLY A 45 -22.43 -1.14 -0.07
C GLY A 45 -21.97 -2.33 -0.92
N GLY A 46 -21.13 -3.22 -0.37
CA GLY A 46 -20.74 -4.46 -1.02
C GLY A 46 -19.81 -4.29 -2.23
N PRO A 47 -19.54 -5.38 -2.97
CA PRO A 47 -18.50 -5.41 -4.00
C PRO A 47 -18.74 -4.42 -5.15
N ASP A 48 -20.00 -4.17 -5.53
CA ASP A 48 -20.32 -3.24 -6.61
C ASP A 48 -20.00 -1.78 -6.25
N ALA A 49 -20.24 -1.40 -4.99
CA ALA A 49 -19.91 -0.06 -4.51
C ALA A 49 -18.39 0.14 -4.49
N VAL A 50 -17.65 -0.84 -3.94
CA VAL A 50 -16.19 -0.84 -3.95
C VAL A 50 -15.67 -0.74 -5.40
N ALA A 51 -16.18 -1.58 -6.31
CA ALA A 51 -15.73 -1.59 -7.70
C ALA A 51 -16.02 -0.27 -8.44
N ARG A 52 -17.11 0.43 -8.12
CA ARG A 52 -17.37 1.78 -8.66
C ARG A 52 -16.38 2.79 -8.10
N THR A 53 -16.15 2.78 -6.79
CA THR A 53 -15.20 3.69 -6.13
C THR A 53 -13.79 3.49 -6.69
N VAL A 54 -13.29 2.25 -6.78
CA VAL A 54 -11.97 1.98 -7.34
C VAL A 54 -11.86 2.51 -8.78
N ARG A 55 -12.86 2.22 -9.63
CA ARG A 55 -12.86 2.72 -11.01
C ARG A 55 -12.88 4.24 -11.11
N ALA A 56 -13.69 4.90 -10.29
CA ALA A 56 -13.79 6.36 -10.31
C ALA A 56 -12.51 7.02 -9.82
N THR A 57 -11.92 6.50 -8.73
CA THR A 57 -10.71 7.07 -8.12
C THR A 57 -9.45 6.83 -8.95
N CYS A 58 -9.37 5.69 -9.66
CA CYS A 58 -8.19 5.33 -10.43
C CYS A 58 -8.30 5.72 -11.91
N ALA A 59 -9.27 6.55 -12.33
CA ALA A 59 -9.41 6.92 -13.73
C ALA A 59 -8.63 8.21 -14.06
N PRO A 60 -7.90 8.26 -15.20
CA PRO A 60 -7.56 7.14 -16.07
C PRO A 60 -6.55 6.19 -15.39
N LEU A 61 -6.68 4.87 -15.59
CA LEU A 61 -5.84 3.89 -14.89
C LEU A 61 -4.37 3.97 -15.30
N LEU A 62 -4.13 4.36 -16.55
CA LEU A 62 -2.82 4.56 -17.15
C LEU A 62 -2.86 5.92 -17.85
N PRO A 63 -2.67 7.04 -17.12
CA PRO A 63 -2.56 8.36 -17.73
C PRO A 63 -1.29 8.45 -18.59
N ASP A 64 -1.29 9.38 -19.55
CA ASP A 64 -0.09 9.68 -20.35
C ASP A 64 1.06 10.23 -19.48
N ASP A 65 0.71 11.00 -18.44
CA ASP A 65 1.62 11.53 -17.43
C ASP A 65 1.22 11.05 -16.02
N GLY A 66 2.18 10.57 -15.23
CA GLY A 66 1.91 10.10 -13.86
C GLY A 66 1.72 11.25 -12.85
N ASP A 67 0.89 11.03 -11.84
CA ASP A 67 0.60 12.01 -10.76
C ASP A 67 1.74 12.13 -9.71
N GLY A 68 2.82 11.37 -9.88
CA GLY A 68 3.94 11.25 -8.94
C GLY A 68 3.69 10.24 -7.80
N ALA A 69 4.77 9.71 -7.20
CA ALA A 69 4.69 8.57 -6.28
C ALA A 69 3.84 8.84 -5.04
N HIS A 70 3.94 10.03 -4.44
CA HIS A 70 3.16 10.38 -3.25
C HIS A 70 1.65 10.43 -3.52
N ALA A 71 1.22 11.08 -4.61
CA ALA A 71 -0.19 11.17 -4.95
C ALA A 71 -0.75 9.80 -5.34
N ALA A 72 0.01 9.01 -6.09
CA ALA A 72 -0.36 7.65 -6.47
C ALA A 72 -0.50 6.74 -5.24
N LEU A 73 0.49 6.72 -4.34
CA LEU A 73 0.44 5.92 -3.11
C LEU A 73 -0.71 6.35 -2.20
N ALA A 74 -0.87 7.66 -1.95
CA ALA A 74 -1.94 8.16 -1.11
C ALA A 74 -3.32 7.73 -1.63
N THR A 75 -3.54 7.86 -2.94
CA THR A 75 -4.80 7.55 -3.61
C THR A 75 -5.09 6.05 -3.61
N LEU A 76 -4.14 5.24 -4.07
CA LEU A 76 -4.33 3.80 -4.20
C LEU A 76 -4.43 3.11 -2.84
N VAL A 77 -3.51 3.40 -1.92
CA VAL A 77 -3.48 2.74 -0.62
C VAL A 77 -4.71 3.08 0.21
N ARG A 78 -5.14 4.35 0.22
CA ARG A 78 -6.39 4.75 0.91
C ARG A 78 -7.60 4.05 0.31
N THR A 79 -7.71 4.02 -1.01
CA THR A 79 -8.83 3.37 -1.72
C THR A 79 -8.90 1.87 -1.44
N LEU A 80 -7.74 1.20 -1.48
CA LEU A 80 -7.65 -0.23 -1.18
C LEU A 80 -7.95 -0.53 0.28
N ALA A 81 -7.40 0.26 1.22
CA ALA A 81 -7.68 0.11 2.63
C ALA A 81 -9.18 0.31 2.92
N ALA A 82 -9.80 1.34 2.36
CA ALA A 82 -11.24 1.59 2.50
C ALA A 82 -12.10 0.45 1.95
N GLY A 83 -11.67 -0.19 0.86
CA GLY A 83 -12.40 -1.28 0.20
C GLY A 83 -12.07 -2.71 0.65
N ALA A 84 -11.11 -2.89 1.57
CA ALA A 84 -10.65 -4.21 2.01
C ALA A 84 -11.45 -4.75 3.20
N ALA A 85 -11.44 -6.08 3.39
CA ALA A 85 -11.83 -6.68 4.66
C ALA A 85 -10.72 -6.49 5.71
N ASP A 86 -11.09 -6.29 6.98
CA ASP A 86 -10.14 -6.12 8.07
C ASP A 86 -10.08 -7.34 8.99
N PRO A 87 -9.14 -8.27 8.78
CA PRO A 87 -9.00 -9.45 9.65
C PRO A 87 -8.57 -9.11 11.09
N ALA A 88 -8.18 -7.87 11.39
CA ALA A 88 -7.88 -7.44 12.75
C ALA A 88 -9.12 -6.93 13.51
N ASP A 89 -10.23 -6.65 12.81
CA ASP A 89 -11.50 -6.35 13.45
C ASP A 89 -12.10 -7.64 14.06
N PRO A 90 -12.48 -7.66 15.36
CA PRO A 90 -13.03 -8.84 16.02
C PRO A 90 -14.28 -9.44 15.34
N HIS A 91 -15.02 -8.66 14.57
CA HIS A 91 -16.20 -9.12 13.83
C HIS A 91 -15.85 -9.74 12.46
N CYS A 92 -14.60 -9.64 12.00
CA CYS A 92 -14.12 -10.31 10.78
C CYS A 92 -13.69 -11.75 11.06
N ALA A 93 -14.64 -12.60 11.46
CA ALA A 93 -14.36 -13.94 12.00
C ALA A 93 -14.89 -15.11 11.14
N ALA A 94 -14.80 -15.01 9.80
CA ALA A 94 -15.43 -15.97 8.90
C ALA A 94 -14.51 -17.12 8.42
N HIS A 95 -13.24 -16.82 8.13
CA HIS A 95 -12.34 -17.72 7.43
C HIS A 95 -10.98 -17.85 8.14
N LEU A 96 -10.15 -18.78 7.69
CA LEU A 96 -8.74 -18.91 8.08
C LEU A 96 -7.90 -17.78 7.44
N HIS A 97 -8.31 -16.54 7.69
CA HIS A 97 -7.68 -15.33 7.23
C HIS A 97 -7.16 -14.58 8.46
N CYS A 98 -5.95 -14.93 8.87
CA CYS A 98 -5.35 -14.38 10.09
C CYS A 98 -4.94 -12.91 9.89
N PRO A 99 -5.14 -12.04 10.90
CA PRO A 99 -4.60 -10.68 10.84
C PRO A 99 -3.07 -10.71 10.74
N PRO A 100 -2.47 -9.96 9.80
CA PRO A 100 -1.03 -9.91 9.65
C PRO A 100 -0.38 -9.23 10.87
N LEU A 101 0.72 -9.79 11.35
CA LEU A 101 1.52 -9.15 12.39
C LEU A 101 2.31 -7.99 11.80
N ALA A 102 2.50 -6.91 12.58
CA ALA A 102 3.31 -5.77 12.16
C ALA A 102 4.76 -6.17 11.78
N VAL A 103 5.33 -7.16 12.49
CA VAL A 103 6.67 -7.70 12.17
C VAL A 103 6.71 -8.40 10.81
N ALA A 104 5.62 -9.06 10.40
CA ALA A 104 5.55 -9.71 9.10
C ALA A 104 5.53 -8.67 7.98
N ALA A 105 4.69 -7.63 8.10
CA ALA A 105 4.65 -6.54 7.12
C ALA A 105 5.99 -5.77 7.03
N ALA A 106 6.67 -5.57 8.16
CA ALA A 106 8.01 -4.96 8.18
C ALA A 106 9.07 -5.86 7.52
N ALA A 107 8.96 -7.18 7.68
CA ALA A 107 9.83 -8.14 6.99
C ALA A 107 9.60 -8.14 5.48
N ASP A 108 8.35 -8.02 5.01
CA ASP A 108 8.03 -7.90 3.58
C ASP A 108 8.63 -6.63 2.97
N LEU A 109 8.63 -5.51 3.71
CA LEU A 109 9.33 -4.30 3.31
C LEU A 109 10.84 -4.55 3.15
N ALA A 110 11.46 -5.25 4.10
CA ALA A 110 12.89 -5.58 4.02
C ALA A 110 13.19 -6.50 2.83
N ALA A 111 12.39 -7.55 2.64
CA ALA A 111 12.52 -8.46 1.50
C ALA A 111 12.35 -7.72 0.17
N SER A 112 11.37 -6.81 0.08
CA SER A 112 11.12 -6.01 -1.12
C SER A 112 12.26 -5.02 -1.42
N ALA A 113 12.87 -4.44 -0.37
CA ALA A 113 14.00 -3.53 -0.53
C ALA A 113 15.29 -4.26 -0.94
N LEU A 114 15.47 -5.50 -0.48
CA LEU A 114 16.60 -6.36 -0.86
C LEU A 114 16.40 -7.01 -2.24
N ASN A 115 15.16 -7.29 -2.60
CA ASN A 115 14.76 -7.98 -3.83
C ASN A 115 15.62 -9.22 -4.15
N PRO A 116 15.78 -10.17 -3.19
CA PRO A 116 16.64 -11.33 -3.41
C PRO A 116 16.00 -12.28 -4.44
N SER A 117 16.83 -12.85 -5.31
CA SER A 117 16.46 -14.02 -6.12
C SER A 117 16.79 -15.27 -5.32
N MET A 118 15.79 -16.14 -5.09
CA MET A 118 15.93 -17.29 -4.18
C MET A 118 16.37 -18.57 -4.90
N ASP A 119 16.74 -18.49 -6.17
CA ASP A 119 17.18 -19.62 -7.00
C ASP A 119 18.67 -19.97 -6.83
N SER A 120 19.48 -19.00 -6.40
CA SER A 120 20.89 -19.19 -6.06
C SER A 120 21.23 -18.46 -4.75
N TRP A 121 22.45 -18.69 -4.26
CA TRP A 121 22.90 -18.15 -2.97
C TRP A 121 23.57 -16.78 -3.08
N ASP A 122 24.20 -16.52 -4.23
CA ASP A 122 24.95 -15.29 -4.55
C ASP A 122 24.03 -14.08 -4.77
#